data_AF-A0A2D2H092-F1
#
_entry.id   AF-A0A2D2H092-F1
#
_cell.length_a   1.000
_cell.length_b   1.000
_cell.length_c   1.000
_cell.angle_alpha   90.00
_cell.angle_beta   90.00
_cell.angle_gamma   90.00
#
_symmetry.space_group_name_H-M   'P 1'
#
loop_
_entity.id
_entity.type
_entity.pdbx_description
1 polymer ?
#
loop_
_entity_poly.entity_id
_entity_poly.type
_entity_poly.pdbx_seq_one_letter_code
_entity_poly.pdbx_strand_id
1 'polypeptide(L)' 'MSEADGLVGAETFAAVDPANNRKLAGDLAKMAARPELHRYVFFMSPRFPGEQRLTRFERDGVQVWSVDV' A
#
# COMPACT_ATOMS: atom_id res chain seq x y z
N MET A 1 -5.97 15.86 -18.29
CA MET A 1 -5.89 14.56 -17.58
C MET A 1 -7.26 14.37 -16.97
N SER A 2 -8.05 13.41 -17.47
CA SER A 2 -9.40 13.16 -16.94
C SER A 2 -9.27 12.14 -15.83
N GLU A 3 -9.30 12.59 -14.58
CA GLU A 3 -9.37 11.71 -13.42
C GLU A 3 -10.84 11.33 -13.24
N ALA A 4 -11.16 10.06 -13.46
CA ALA A 4 -12.47 9.54 -13.09
C ALA A 4 -12.49 9.33 -11.58
N ASP A 5 -13.44 9.96 -10.88
CA ASP A 5 -13.61 9.78 -9.45
C ASP A 5 -13.77 8.29 -9.09
N GLY A 6 -13.14 7.87 -8.00
CA GLY A 6 -13.24 6.50 -7.50
C GLY A 6 -12.44 5.46 -8.30
N LEU A 7 -11.53 5.87 -9.20
CA LEU A 7 -10.73 4.90 -9.96
C LEU A 7 -9.53 4.36 -9.17
N VAL A 8 -8.80 5.23 -8.46
CA VAL A 8 -7.55 4.88 -7.78
C VAL A 8 -7.54 5.40 -6.35
N GLY A 9 -7.23 4.51 -5.41
CA GLY A 9 -6.94 4.85 -4.02
C GLY A 9 -5.56 4.34 -3.63
N ALA A 10 -4.79 5.14 -2.90
CA ALA A 10 -3.47 4.73 -2.41
C ALA A 10 -3.21 5.25 -1.00
N GLU A 11 -2.45 4.48 -0.22
CA GLU A 11 -1.78 4.93 1.00
C GLU A 11 -0.26 4.86 0.81
N THR A 12 0.45 5.78 1.45
CA THR A 12 1.91 5.81 1.48
C THR A 12 2.41 5.93 2.92
N PHE A 13 3.50 5.24 3.27
CA PHE A 13 4.18 5.45 4.55
C PHE A 13 5.64 5.03 4.52
N ALA A 14 6.42 5.51 5.50
CA ALA A 14 7.79 5.04 5.73
C ALA A 14 7.89 4.36 7.09
N ALA A 15 8.58 3.22 7.16
CA ALA A 15 8.81 2.49 8.40
C ALA A 15 10.07 1.61 8.32
N VAL A 16 10.75 1.41 9.45
CA VAL A 16 11.88 0.47 9.51
C VAL A 16 11.45 -0.96 9.17
N ASP A 17 10.30 -1.40 9.69
CA ASP A 17 9.59 -2.61 9.28
C ASP A 17 8.12 -2.25 9.05
N PRO A 18 7.50 -2.62 7.90
CA PRO A 18 6.10 -2.29 7.61
C PRO A 18 5.09 -2.92 8.60
N ALA A 19 5.48 -3.96 9.35
CA ALA A 19 4.66 -4.55 10.40
C ALA A 19 4.67 -3.74 11.72
N ASN A 20 5.60 -2.79 11.89
CA ASN A 20 5.70 -2.00 13.11
C ASN A 20 4.39 -1.25 13.40
N ASN A 21 3.99 -1.27 14.67
CA ASN A 21 2.74 -0.67 15.14
C ASN A 21 1.49 -1.09 14.34
N ARG A 22 1.54 -2.24 13.66
CA ARG A 22 0.49 -2.72 12.76
C ARG A 22 0.18 -1.73 11.63
N LYS A 23 1.16 -0.91 11.21
CA LYS A 23 0.96 0.17 10.22
C LYS A 23 0.43 -0.37 8.90
N LEU A 24 1.13 -1.33 8.28
CA LEU A 24 0.67 -1.99 7.05
C LEU A 24 -0.71 -2.63 7.22
N ALA A 25 -0.94 -3.29 8.37
CA ALA A 25 -2.21 -3.94 8.61
C ALA A 25 -3.39 -2.96 8.69
N GLY A 26 -3.18 -1.80 9.34
CA GLY A 26 -4.17 -0.73 9.44
C GLY A 26 -4.44 -0.06 8.10
N ASP A 27 -3.39 0.21 7.31
CA ASP A 27 -3.55 0.81 5.98
C ASP A 27 -4.28 -0.13 5.03
N LEU A 28 -3.98 -1.44 5.06
CA LEU A 28 -4.73 -2.44 4.30
C LEU A 28 -6.22 -2.48 4.68
N ALA A 29 -6.55 -2.40 5.98
CA ALA A 29 -7.94 -2.37 6.42
C ALA A 29 -8.67 -1.09 5.97
N LYS A 30 -7.99 0.06 6.02
CA LYS A 30 -8.50 1.33 5.51
C LYS A 30 -8.74 1.26 3.99
N MET A 31 -7.79 0.67 3.26
CA MET A 31 -7.90 0.49 1.81
C MET A 31 -8.98 -0.53 1.44
N ALA A 32 -9.18 -1.60 2.20
CA ALA A 32 -10.24 -2.57 1.92
C ALA A 32 -11.66 -1.96 1.98
N ALA A 33 -11.86 -0.94 2.83
CA ALA A 33 -13.14 -0.25 2.98
C ALA A 33 -13.41 0.83 1.93
N ARG A 34 -12.44 1.10 1.05
CA ARG A 34 -12.48 2.20 0.08
C ARG A 34 -13.20 1.78 -1.20
N PRO A 35 -14.09 2.63 -1.77
CA PRO A 35 -14.83 2.31 -2.99
C PRO A 35 -13.96 2.26 -4.25
N GLU A 36 -12.71 2.72 -4.19
CA GLU A 36 -11.84 2.82 -5.35
C GLU A 36 -11.56 1.45 -6.00
N LEU A 37 -11.59 1.39 -7.35
CA LEU A 37 -11.41 0.14 -8.11
C LEU A 37 -9.98 -0.41 -7.98
N HIS A 38 -8.99 0.47 -8.13
CA HIS A 38 -7.58 0.12 -8.03
C HIS A 38 -7.02 0.65 -6.72
N ARG A 39 -6.55 -0.26 -5.86
CA ARG A 39 -6.13 0.06 -4.51
C ARG A 39 -4.70 -0.36 -4.25
N TYR A 40 -3.92 0.56 -3.67
CA TYR A 40 -2.49 0.37 -3.47
C TYR A 40 -2.05 0.80 -2.07
N VAL A 41 -1.01 0.15 -1.58
CA VAL A 41 -0.20 0.60 -0.46
C VAL A 41 1.24 0.61 -0.92
N PHE A 42 1.88 1.78 -0.88
CA PHE A 42 3.30 1.94 -1.13
C PHE A 42 4.01 2.23 0.18
N PHE A 43 5.16 1.59 0.41
CA PHE A 43 5.94 1.91 1.59
C PHE A 43 7.44 1.93 1.34
N MET A 44 8.13 2.79 2.09
CA MET A 44 9.58 2.86 2.13
C MET A 44 10.08 2.12 3.37
N SER A 45 11.03 1.19 3.21
CA SER A 45 11.62 0.47 4.32
C SER A 45 13.04 -0.02 4.01
N PRO A 46 14.02 0.19 4.91
CA PRO A 46 15.36 -0.36 4.75
C PRO A 46 15.39 -1.91 4.71
N ARG A 47 14.34 -2.58 5.21
CA ARG A 47 14.21 -4.05 5.15
C ARG A 47 13.67 -4.54 3.80
N PHE A 48 13.13 -3.63 2.99
CA PHE A 48 12.52 -3.89 1.69
C PHE A 48 13.02 -2.84 0.68
N PRO A 49 14.32 -2.87 0.34
CA PRO A 49 14.88 -1.91 -0.60
C PRO A 49 14.35 -2.15 -2.02
N GLY A 50 14.30 -1.08 -2.83
CA GLY A 50 13.88 -1.13 -4.22
C GLY A 50 12.37 -1.15 -4.44
N GLU A 51 12.02 -1.01 -5.72
CA GLU A 51 10.66 -1.15 -6.21
C GLU A 51 10.30 -2.64 -6.34
N GLN A 52 9.44 -3.13 -5.44
CA GLN A 52 9.01 -4.53 -5.48
C GLN A 52 7.54 -4.67 -5.09
N ARG A 53 6.78 -5.40 -5.90
CA ARG A 53 5.44 -5.87 -5.51
C ARG A 53 5.54 -7.05 -4.55
N LEU A 54 4.93 -6.90 -3.38
CA LEU A 54 5.00 -7.86 -2.27
C LEU A 54 3.67 -8.57 -2.09
N THR A 55 3.37 -9.52 -2.99
CA THR A 55 2.10 -10.26 -3.03
C THR A 55 1.74 -10.95 -1.71
N ARG A 56 2.74 -11.35 -0.90
CA ARG A 56 2.55 -11.94 0.43
C ARG A 56 1.86 -11.02 1.44
N PHE A 57 1.86 -9.71 1.20
CA PHE A 57 1.21 -8.71 2.05
C PHE A 57 -0.13 -8.24 1.49
N GLU A 58 -0.46 -8.64 0.27
CA GLU A 58 -1.71 -8.26 -0.37
C GLU A 58 -2.89 -8.98 0.26
N ARG A 59 -4.00 -8.26 0.38
CA ARG A 59 -5.31 -8.79 0.75
C ARG A 59 -6.40 -7.85 0.26
N ASP A 60 -7.61 -8.36 0.13
CA ASP A 60 -8.81 -7.58 -0.21
C ASP A 60 -8.68 -6.78 -1.54
N GLY A 61 -7.87 -7.30 -2.46
CA GLY A 61 -7.57 -6.67 -3.75
C GLY A 61 -6.67 -5.44 -3.68
N VAL A 62 -6.01 -5.19 -2.54
CA VAL A 62 -5.07 -4.09 -2.35
C VAL A 62 -3.66 -4.57 -2.69
N GLN A 63 -3.03 -3.93 -3.68
CA GLN A 63 -1.64 -4.22 -4.05
C GLN A 63 -0.67 -3.56 -3.10
N VAL A 64 0.42 -4.26 -2.78
CA VAL A 64 1.43 -3.78 -1.83
C VAL A 64 2.78 -3.69 -2.52
N TRP A 65 3.41 -2.53 -2.42
CA TRP A 65 4.67 -2.22 -3.07
C TRP A 65 5.66 -1.63 -2.07
N SER A 66 6.89 -2.14 -2.06
CA SER A 66 8.02 -1.37 -1.56
C SER A 66 8.48 -0.39 -2.62
N VAL A 67 9.00 0.76 -2.19
CA VAL A 67 9.67 1.74 -3.03
C VAL A 67 10.98 2.16 -2.38
N ASP A 68 11.92 2.66 -3.18
CA ASP A 68 13.21 3.12 -2.64
C ASP A 68 13.05 4.32 -1.71
N VAL A 69 13.95 4.37 -0.71
CA VAL A 69 14.12 5.49 0.24
C VAL A 69 14.86 6.63 -0.43
#